data_AF-A0A8C4WR93-F1
#
_entry.id   AF-A0A8C4WR93-F1
#
_cell.length_a   1.000
_cell.length_b   1.000
_cell.length_c   1.000
_cell.angle_alpha   90.00
_cell.angle_beta   90.00
_cell.angle_gamma   90.00
#
_symmetry.space_group_name_H-M   'P 1'
#
loop_
_entity.id
_entity.type
_entity.pdbx_description
1 polymer ?
#
loop_
_entity_poly.entity_id
_entity_poly.type
_entity_poly.pdbx_seq_one_letter_code
_entity_poly.pdbx_strand_id
1 'polypeptide(L)'
;LLFHIISLSTVPRKHLSHLSKRITLEDNIKELGRAMAGIGESHSEKSGGLDFFSVDQAKAIISYLKISLFQHYKLYEYLFHKPREELVIGDENVVELVKPMDPLFPAPLEEGISYDMYSSFIALPPESEVETQEIDQECHPEGLQPETESLDIDSMAGFTIEDVKSVLGQITTEIIGSLQTEINEKLQMQEEAYTLRIDKLKNT
;
A
#
# COMPACT_ATOMS: atom_id res chain seq x y z
N LEU A 1 1.96 -3.72 -1.36
CA LEU A 1 1.24 -3.23 -0.17
C LEU A 1 1.61 -3.97 1.12
N LEU A 2 1.59 -5.31 1.15
CA LEU A 2 1.93 -6.12 2.35
C LEU A 2 3.31 -5.79 2.96
N PHE A 3 4.33 -5.53 2.14
CA PHE A 3 5.67 -5.16 2.61
C PHE A 3 5.73 -3.82 3.35
N HIS A 4 4.89 -2.84 2.98
CA HIS A 4 4.84 -1.54 3.67
C HIS A 4 4.14 -1.65 5.04
N ILE A 5 3.13 -2.53 5.15
CA ILE A 5 2.40 -2.75 6.41
C ILE A 5 3.29 -3.46 7.44
N ILE A 6 4.10 -4.43 7.00
CA ILE A 6 5.05 -5.12 7.88
C ILE A 6 6.14 -4.16 8.39
N SER A 7 6.61 -3.23 7.55
CA SER A 7 7.63 -2.25 7.94
C SER A 7 7.18 -1.26 9.03
N LEU A 8 5.88 -0.98 9.16
CA LEU A 8 5.33 -0.14 10.25
C LEU A 8 5.17 -0.92 11.58
N SER A 9 5.09 -2.25 11.53
CA SER A 9 4.94 -3.11 12.71
C SER A 9 6.25 -3.29 13.50
N THR A 10 7.39 -2.91 12.94
CA THR A 10 8.73 -3.12 13.53
C THR A 10 9.27 -1.89 14.26
N VAL A 11 8.42 -0.92 14.63
CA VAL A 11 8.83 0.16 15.53
C VAL A 11 8.99 -0.41 16.95
N PRO A 12 10.18 -0.35 17.57
CA PRO A 12 10.41 -0.93 18.89
C PRO A 12 9.55 -0.22 19.95
N ARG A 13 8.78 -1.01 20.71
CA ARG A 13 7.94 -0.54 21.84
C ARG A 13 8.67 0.38 22.84
N LYS A 14 10.00 0.32 22.91
CA LYS A 14 10.83 1.21 23.74
C LYS A 14 10.75 2.69 23.37
N HIS A 15 10.37 3.05 22.14
CA HIS A 15 10.21 4.45 21.74
C HIS A 15 8.81 5.01 22.03
N LEU A 16 7.83 4.16 22.35
CA LEU A 16 6.47 4.57 22.72
C LEU A 16 6.34 5.02 24.19
N SER A 17 7.33 4.73 25.04
CA SER A 17 7.32 5.12 26.46
C SER A 17 7.44 6.63 26.69
N HIS A 18 8.00 7.37 25.72
CA HIS A 18 8.03 8.84 25.76
C HIS A 18 6.69 9.46 25.35
N LEU A 19 5.82 8.70 24.67
CA LEU A 19 4.47 9.11 24.30
C LEU A 19 3.47 8.88 25.45
N SER A 20 3.78 8.01 26.41
CA SER A 20 2.88 7.67 27.53
C SER A 20 2.81 8.73 28.63
N LYS A 21 3.64 9.77 28.57
CA LYS A 21 3.52 10.96 29.42
C LYS A 21 2.50 11.98 28.89
N ARG A 22 1.81 11.67 27.78
CA ARG A 22 0.84 12.55 27.15
C ARG A 22 -0.56 12.30 27.73
N ILE A 23 -1.28 13.40 27.92
CA ILE A 23 -2.73 13.47 28.13
C ILE A 23 -3.43 12.41 27.27
N THR A 24 -4.40 11.68 27.85
CA THR A 24 -5.09 10.59 27.13
C THR A 24 -5.81 11.14 25.90
N LEU A 25 -6.08 10.29 24.90
CA LEU A 25 -6.85 10.72 23.73
C LEU A 25 -8.22 11.29 24.13
N GLU A 26 -8.84 10.69 25.15
CA GLU A 26 -10.10 11.17 25.73
C GLU A 26 -9.95 12.59 26.29
N ASP A 27 -8.89 12.84 27.07
CA ASP A 27 -8.64 14.16 27.65
C ASP A 27 -8.30 15.20 26.56
N ASN A 28 -7.59 14.83 25.50
CA ASN A 28 -7.33 15.70 24.35
C ASN A 28 -8.62 16.07 23.60
N ILE A 29 -9.55 15.13 23.43
CA ILE A 29 -10.85 15.38 22.79
C ILE A 29 -11.70 16.30 23.67
N LYS A 30 -11.69 16.11 24.99
CA LYS A 30 -12.36 17.01 25.94
C LYS A 30 -11.76 18.41 25.92
N GLU A 31 -10.44 18.53 25.84
CA GLU A 31 -9.73 19.81 25.70
C GLU A 31 -10.13 20.53 24.42
N LEU A 32 -10.10 19.82 23.28
CA LEU A 32 -10.51 20.35 21.99
C LEU A 32 -11.96 20.83 22.03
N GLY A 33 -12.87 20.05 22.63
CA GLY A 33 -14.26 20.45 22.82
C GLY A 33 -14.39 21.73 23.64
N ARG A 34 -13.66 21.85 24.76
CA ARG A 34 -13.64 23.08 25.58
C ARG A 34 -13.09 24.28 24.80
N ALA A 35 -12.00 24.08 24.06
CA ALA A 35 -11.35 25.14 23.30
C ALA A 35 -12.24 25.70 22.18
N MET A 36 -13.08 24.84 21.60
CA MET A 36 -13.96 25.19 20.48
C MET A 36 -15.36 25.66 20.92
N ALA A 37 -15.76 25.42 22.16
CA ALA A 37 -17.12 25.69 22.68
C ALA A 37 -17.45 27.17 22.96
N GLY A 38 -16.55 28.11 22.69
CA GLY A 38 -16.77 29.55 22.85
C GLY A 38 -16.63 30.36 21.55
N ILE A 39 -16.31 29.71 20.43
CA ILE A 39 -16.03 30.39 19.17
C ILE A 39 -17.33 31.02 18.63
N GLY A 40 -17.35 32.35 18.53
CA GLY A 40 -18.48 33.13 18.02
C GLY A 40 -19.33 33.82 19.09
N GLU A 41 -19.03 33.64 20.38
CA GLU A 41 -19.76 34.28 21.48
C GLU A 41 -18.93 35.44 22.07
N SER A 42 -19.37 36.68 21.84
CA SER A 42 -18.60 37.90 22.09
C SER A 42 -18.37 38.27 23.57
N HIS A 43 -18.92 37.51 24.53
CA HIS A 43 -18.88 37.88 25.95
C HIS A 43 -18.65 36.70 26.93
N SER A 44 -18.06 35.59 26.48
CA SER A 44 -17.82 34.43 27.35
C SER A 44 -16.39 34.45 27.93
N GLU A 45 -16.25 34.56 29.26
CA GLU A 45 -14.97 34.36 29.99
C GLU A 45 -14.38 32.94 29.81
N LYS A 46 -15.13 32.06 29.13
CA LYS A 46 -14.86 30.64 28.94
C LYS A 46 -14.23 30.31 27.57
N SER A 47 -13.71 31.30 26.86
CA SER A 47 -12.92 31.08 25.66
C SER A 47 -11.65 30.28 26.00
N GLY A 48 -11.48 29.13 25.36
CA GLY A 48 -10.27 28.32 25.48
C GLY A 48 -9.12 28.79 24.58
N GLY A 49 -9.08 30.08 24.23
CA GLY A 49 -7.97 30.71 23.52
C GLY A 49 -7.99 30.55 21.99
N LEU A 50 -9.11 30.10 21.42
CA LEU A 50 -9.29 29.90 19.96
C LEU A 50 -10.18 30.95 19.29
N ASP A 51 -10.40 32.11 19.94
CA ASP A 51 -11.27 33.20 19.45
C ASP A 51 -10.80 33.85 18.14
N PHE A 52 -9.57 33.53 17.71
CA PHE A 52 -9.03 34.00 16.44
C PHE A 52 -9.63 33.28 15.23
N PHE A 53 -10.26 32.12 15.41
CA PHE A 53 -10.99 31.43 14.36
C PHE A 53 -12.42 31.96 14.24
N SER A 54 -12.91 32.13 13.02
CA SER A 54 -14.34 32.33 12.79
C SER A 54 -15.12 31.03 13.03
N VAL A 55 -16.44 31.13 13.22
CA VAL A 55 -17.34 29.97 13.35
C VAL A 55 -17.21 29.01 12.16
N ASP A 56 -17.09 29.56 10.94
CA ASP A 56 -16.92 28.76 9.72
C ASP A 56 -15.56 28.05 9.68
N GLN A 57 -14.49 28.72 10.11
CA GLN A 57 -13.16 28.12 10.20
C GLN A 57 -13.11 27.01 11.25
N ALA A 58 -13.71 27.24 12.41
CA ALA A 58 -13.82 26.24 13.46
C ALA A 58 -14.58 25.00 12.97
N LYS A 59 -15.69 25.21 12.25
CA LYS A 59 -16.47 24.14 11.63
C LYS A 59 -15.68 23.38 10.58
N ALA A 60 -14.90 24.08 9.76
CA ALA A 60 -14.03 23.47 8.75
C ALA A 60 -12.94 22.61 9.40
N ILE A 61 -12.31 23.07 10.48
CA ILE A 61 -11.29 22.32 11.24
C ILE A 61 -11.89 21.05 11.84
N ILE A 62 -13.06 21.14 12.49
CA ILE A 62 -13.74 19.96 13.05
C ILE A 62 -14.14 18.98 11.94
N SER A 63 -14.66 19.49 10.82
CA SER A 63 -15.01 18.67 9.66
C SER A 63 -13.79 17.93 9.11
N TYR A 64 -12.67 18.62 8.96
CA TYR A 64 -11.42 18.03 8.52
C TYR A 64 -10.94 16.93 9.48
N LEU A 65 -10.94 17.17 10.79
CA LEU A 65 -10.54 16.16 11.79
C LEU A 65 -11.47 14.93 11.74
N LYS A 66 -12.77 15.16 11.57
CA LYS A 66 -13.77 14.08 11.44
C LYS A 66 -13.51 13.21 10.21
N ILE A 67 -13.28 13.85 9.06
CA ILE A 67 -13.09 13.16 7.78
C ILE A 67 -11.68 12.59 7.64
N SER A 68 -10.64 13.17 8.25
CA SER A 68 -9.26 12.67 8.11
C SER A 68 -8.92 11.60 9.14
N LEU A 69 -9.06 11.94 10.43
CA LEU A 69 -8.55 11.15 11.54
C LEU A 69 -9.60 10.16 12.06
N PHE A 70 -10.85 10.63 12.22
CA PHE A 70 -11.89 9.82 12.85
C PHE A 70 -12.62 8.88 11.88
N GLN A 71 -12.55 9.10 10.56
CA GLN A 71 -13.25 8.29 9.56
C GLN A 71 -12.96 6.78 9.66
N HIS A 72 -11.72 6.43 10.02
CA HIS A 72 -11.27 5.03 10.11
C HIS A 72 -10.94 4.64 11.55
N TYR A 73 -11.28 5.47 12.54
CA TYR A 73 -10.95 5.20 13.94
C TYR A 73 -11.50 3.85 14.42
N LYS A 74 -12.74 3.51 14.03
CA LYS A 74 -13.35 2.21 14.35
C LYS A 74 -12.62 1.03 13.72
N LEU A 75 -12.02 1.23 12.54
CA LEU A 75 -11.23 0.20 11.85
C LEU A 75 -9.88 0.00 12.54
N TYR A 76 -9.24 1.07 13.00
CA TYR A 76 -8.04 0.98 13.83
C TYR A 76 -8.33 0.31 15.17
N GLU A 77 -9.45 0.67 15.83
CA GLU A 77 -9.89 0.01 17.06
C GLU A 77 -10.09 -1.50 16.83
N TYR A 78 -10.68 -1.90 15.70
CA TYR A 78 -10.82 -3.30 15.31
C TYR A 78 -9.46 -3.99 15.11
N LEU A 79 -8.52 -3.37 14.40
CA LEU A 79 -7.20 -3.95 14.12
C LEU A 79 -6.36 -4.21 15.38
N PHE A 80 -6.47 -3.35 16.40
CA PHE A 80 -5.65 -3.44 17.61
C PHE A 80 -6.31 -4.22 18.77
N HIS A 81 -7.64 -4.32 18.81
CA HIS A 81 -8.35 -4.95 19.94
C HIS A 81 -8.99 -6.29 19.59
N LYS A 82 -9.08 -6.66 18.31
CA LYS A 82 -9.48 -8.02 17.94
C LYS A 82 -8.26 -8.94 18.00
N PRO A 83 -8.35 -10.09 18.69
CA PRO A 83 -7.35 -11.13 18.50
C PRO A 83 -7.36 -11.48 17.01
N ARG A 84 -6.21 -11.34 16.34
CA ARG A 84 -6.05 -11.96 15.03
C ARG A 84 -6.27 -13.45 15.24
N GLU A 85 -7.19 -14.04 14.48
CA GLU A 85 -7.23 -15.50 14.33
C GLU A 85 -5.88 -15.91 13.73
N GLU A 86 -4.99 -16.36 14.59
CA GLU A 86 -3.79 -17.06 14.18
C GLU A 86 -4.25 -18.43 13.70
N LEU A 87 -4.47 -18.57 12.39
CA LEU A 87 -4.59 -19.86 11.75
C LEU A 87 -3.23 -20.56 11.88
N VAL A 88 -3.07 -21.32 12.95
CA VAL A 88 -2.02 -22.34 13.05
C VAL A 88 -2.42 -23.45 12.07
N ILE A 89 -2.02 -23.30 10.81
CA ILE A 89 -2.10 -24.39 9.83
C ILE A 89 -1.03 -25.40 10.23
N GLY A 90 -1.41 -26.40 11.03
CA GLY A 90 -0.70 -27.67 11.06
C GLY A 90 -1.08 -28.43 9.79
N ASP A 91 -0.32 -28.24 8.71
CA ASP A 91 -0.59 -28.88 7.44
C ASP A 91 -0.08 -30.34 7.49
N GLU A 92 -1.00 -31.30 7.59
CA GLU A 92 -0.76 -32.59 6.94
C GLU A 92 -1.17 -32.40 5.48
N ASN A 93 -0.19 -32.12 4.62
CA ASN A 93 -0.39 -31.95 3.18
C ASN A 93 -1.00 -33.23 2.58
N VAL A 94 -2.32 -33.27 2.42
CA VAL A 94 -2.98 -34.22 1.53
C VAL A 94 -3.14 -33.52 0.18
N VAL A 95 -2.14 -33.71 -0.68
CA VAL A 95 -2.18 -33.24 -2.07
C VAL A 95 -3.02 -34.24 -2.86
N GLU A 96 -4.17 -33.81 -3.38
CA GLU A 96 -4.93 -34.60 -4.33
C GLU A 96 -4.15 -34.64 -5.65
N LEU A 97 -3.53 -35.78 -5.94
CA LEU A 97 -2.74 -35.98 -7.14
C LEU A 97 -3.69 -36.04 -8.35
N VAL A 98 -3.71 -34.98 -9.16
CA VAL A 98 -4.36 -35.02 -10.47
C VAL A 98 -3.76 -36.19 -11.24
N LYS A 99 -4.62 -37.11 -11.71
CA LYS A 99 -4.20 -38.27 -12.51
C LYS A 99 -3.36 -37.72 -13.67
N PRO A 100 -2.07 -38.11 -13.80
CA PRO A 100 -1.23 -37.59 -14.86
C PRO A 100 -1.93 -37.84 -16.19
N MET A 101 -2.08 -36.77 -16.97
CA MET A 101 -2.51 -36.87 -18.36
C MET A 101 -1.57 -37.84 -19.07
N ASP A 102 -2.09 -38.67 -19.99
CA ASP A 102 -1.28 -39.60 -20.77
C ASP A 102 -0.01 -38.90 -21.25
N PRO A 103 1.17 -39.53 -21.11
CA PRO A 103 2.42 -38.86 -21.34
C PRO A 103 2.45 -38.38 -22.80
N LEU A 104 2.36 -37.06 -22.99
CA LEU A 104 2.45 -36.36 -24.28
C LEU A 104 3.77 -36.65 -25.04
N PHE A 105 4.72 -37.31 -24.36
CA PHE A 105 6.00 -37.70 -24.89
C PHE A 105 6.28 -39.15 -24.49
N PRO A 106 6.77 -39.99 -25.41
CA PRO A 106 7.11 -41.37 -25.10
C PRO A 106 8.19 -41.41 -24.02
N ALA A 107 8.23 -42.52 -23.29
CA ALA A 107 9.16 -42.69 -22.21
C ALA A 107 10.61 -42.63 -22.75
N PRO A 108 11.58 -42.16 -21.94
CA PRO A 108 12.97 -42.10 -22.37
C PRO A 108 13.44 -43.44 -22.94
N LEU A 109 14.10 -43.39 -24.12
CA LEU A 109 14.61 -44.54 -24.88
C LEU A 109 13.56 -45.43 -25.56
N GLU A 110 12.26 -45.19 -25.40
CA GLU A 110 11.19 -45.96 -26.06
C GLU A 110 11.30 -45.92 -27.61
N GLU A 111 11.60 -44.75 -28.18
CA GLU A 111 11.78 -44.60 -29.64
C GLU A 111 13.14 -45.10 -30.15
N GLY A 112 14.11 -45.33 -29.26
CA GLY A 112 15.52 -45.52 -29.62
C GLY A 112 16.00 -46.97 -29.66
N ILE A 113 15.22 -47.92 -29.14
CA ILE A 113 15.58 -49.35 -29.05
C ILE A 113 14.35 -50.23 -29.36
N SER A 114 14.57 -51.50 -29.71
CA SER A 114 13.44 -52.41 -29.94
C SER A 114 12.64 -52.62 -28.65
N TYR A 115 11.33 -52.78 -28.80
CA TYR A 115 10.41 -52.97 -27.68
C TYR A 115 10.84 -54.14 -26.77
N ASP A 116 11.23 -55.27 -27.35
CA ASP A 116 11.71 -56.46 -26.62
C ASP A 116 12.93 -56.17 -25.74
N MET A 117 13.85 -55.31 -26.20
CA MET A 117 14.99 -54.87 -25.40
C MET A 117 14.53 -53.93 -24.29
N TYR A 118 13.68 -52.95 -24.61
CA TYR A 118 13.16 -51.97 -23.65
C TYR A 118 12.39 -52.63 -22.49
N SER A 119 11.45 -53.54 -22.81
CA SER A 119 10.61 -54.23 -21.82
C SER A 119 11.41 -55.11 -20.86
N SER A 120 12.60 -55.58 -21.24
CA SER A 120 13.45 -56.40 -20.36
C SER A 120 14.10 -55.61 -19.22
N PHE A 121 14.24 -54.29 -19.37
CA PHE A 121 14.91 -53.41 -18.40
C PHE A 121 13.98 -52.45 -17.67
N ILE A 122 12.82 -52.12 -18.25
CA ILE A 122 11.83 -51.27 -17.58
C ILE A 122 11.07 -52.11 -16.55
N ALA A 123 10.99 -51.65 -15.30
CA ALA A 123 10.17 -52.31 -14.29
C ALA A 123 8.69 -52.05 -14.62
N LEU A 124 7.95 -53.10 -14.99
CA LEU A 124 6.53 -52.98 -15.27
C LEU A 124 5.78 -52.63 -13.97
N PRO A 125 5.05 -51.50 -13.90
CA PRO A 125 4.20 -51.21 -12.76
C PRO A 125 3.15 -52.32 -12.60
N PRO A 126 2.74 -52.66 -11.36
CA PRO A 126 1.65 -53.61 -11.18
C PRO A 126 0.35 -53.02 -11.74
N GLU A 127 -0.14 -53.67 -12.80
CA GLU A 127 -1.44 -53.47 -13.47
C GLU A 127 -1.66 -52.13 -14.20
N SER A 128 -1.29 -52.08 -15.48
CA SER A 128 -2.14 -51.42 -16.48
C SER A 128 -1.97 -52.10 -17.85
N GLU A 129 -3.05 -52.66 -18.37
CA GLU A 129 -3.13 -53.21 -19.72
C GLU A 129 -2.87 -52.11 -20.75
N VAL A 130 -1.95 -52.35 -21.69
CA VAL A 130 -1.55 -51.39 -22.73
C VAL A 130 -2.57 -51.49 -23.88
N GLU A 131 -3.49 -50.53 -23.98
CA GLU A 131 -4.32 -50.36 -25.17
C GLU A 131 -3.56 -49.54 -26.23
N THR A 132 -3.18 -50.20 -27.32
CA THR A 132 -2.79 -49.55 -28.57
C THR A 132 -4.03 -48.96 -29.24
N GLN A 133 -4.15 -47.64 -29.32
CA GLN A 133 -5.12 -46.98 -30.21
C GLN A 133 -4.39 -46.15 -31.27
N GLU A 134 -4.53 -46.57 -32.53
CA GLU A 134 -4.23 -45.77 -33.72
C GLU A 134 -5.11 -44.52 -33.70
N ILE A 135 -4.49 -43.34 -33.85
CA ILE A 135 -5.19 -42.06 -33.95
C ILE A 135 -5.29 -41.69 -35.43
N ASP A 136 -6.51 -41.66 -35.96
CA ASP A 136 -6.81 -41.04 -37.26
C ASP A 136 -7.24 -39.58 -37.05
N GLN A 137 -6.75 -38.72 -37.93
CA GLN A 137 -6.66 -37.27 -37.78
C GLN A 137 -7.67 -36.59 -38.71
N GLU A 138 -8.54 -35.69 -38.21
CA GLU A 138 -9.16 -34.69 -39.09
C GLU A 138 -9.50 -33.37 -38.37
N CYS A 139 -9.38 -32.29 -39.15
CA CYS A 139 -9.17 -30.91 -38.74
C CYS A 139 -10.34 -30.01 -39.19
N HIS A 140 -10.41 -28.80 -38.62
CA HIS A 140 -11.08 -27.56 -39.11
C HIS A 140 -12.55 -27.26 -38.60
N PRO A 141 -13.04 -25.99 -38.64
CA PRO A 141 -13.33 -25.11 -37.47
C PRO A 141 -14.60 -24.21 -37.70
N GLU A 142 -14.61 -23.03 -37.07
CA GLU A 142 -15.35 -21.78 -37.40
C GLU A 142 -16.67 -21.48 -36.66
N GLY A 143 -16.73 -20.24 -36.12
CA GLY A 143 -17.94 -19.65 -35.56
C GLY A 143 -17.73 -18.45 -34.62
N LEU A 144 -17.02 -17.40 -35.05
CA LEU A 144 -17.01 -16.03 -34.48
C LEU A 144 -18.43 -15.41 -34.60
N GLN A 145 -19.01 -14.67 -33.63
CA GLN A 145 -18.87 -13.20 -33.40
C GLN A 145 -19.99 -12.66 -32.43
N PRO A 146 -19.96 -11.36 -32.01
CA PRO A 146 -20.26 -10.85 -30.66
C PRO A 146 -21.47 -9.87 -30.55
N GLU A 147 -21.78 -9.44 -29.32
CA GLU A 147 -22.66 -8.30 -28.96
C GLU A 147 -22.14 -7.73 -27.62
N THR A 148 -22.06 -6.44 -27.26
CA THR A 148 -22.30 -5.13 -27.86
C THR A 148 -21.51 -4.13 -26.99
N GLU A 149 -20.71 -3.24 -27.58
CA GLU A 149 -19.94 -2.21 -26.86
C GLU A 149 -20.82 -0.98 -26.53
N SER A 150 -20.90 -0.63 -25.25
CA SER A 150 -21.33 0.71 -24.82
C SER A 150 -20.11 1.64 -24.84
N LEU A 151 -20.13 2.62 -25.74
CA LEU A 151 -19.02 3.55 -25.95
C LEU A 151 -19.10 4.69 -24.93
N ASP A 152 -18.56 4.44 -23.73
CA ASP A 152 -18.18 5.50 -22.79
C ASP A 152 -16.85 6.06 -23.33
N ILE A 153 -16.87 7.29 -23.85
CA ILE A 153 -15.65 7.93 -24.37
C ILE A 153 -14.79 8.23 -23.14
N ASP A 154 -13.79 7.39 -22.91
CA ASP A 154 -12.84 7.55 -21.82
C ASP A 154 -12.26 8.97 -21.84
N SER A 155 -12.59 9.76 -20.82
CA SER A 155 -12.13 11.15 -20.68
C SER A 155 -10.60 11.24 -20.53
N MET A 156 -9.93 10.11 -20.30
CA MET A 156 -8.47 9.97 -20.27
C MET A 156 -7.87 9.55 -21.62
N ALA A 157 -8.69 9.27 -22.63
CA ALA A 157 -8.23 8.93 -23.98
C ALA A 157 -7.59 10.14 -24.66
N GLY A 158 -6.28 10.28 -24.50
CA GLY A 158 -5.50 11.36 -25.09
C GLY A 158 -4.29 11.78 -24.27
N PHE A 159 -4.26 11.43 -22.97
CA PHE A 159 -3.07 11.64 -22.14
C PHE A 159 -2.22 10.38 -22.11
N THR A 160 -0.97 10.53 -22.51
CA THR A 160 0.02 9.48 -22.34
C THR A 160 0.57 9.50 -20.92
N ILE A 161 1.11 8.36 -20.47
CA ILE A 161 1.75 8.26 -19.16
C ILE A 161 2.96 9.22 -19.08
N GLU A 162 3.58 9.48 -20.22
CA GLU A 162 4.69 10.39 -20.41
C GLU A 162 4.29 11.84 -20.13
N ASP A 163 3.09 12.26 -20.55
CA ASP A 163 2.57 13.61 -20.29
C ASP A 163 2.41 13.85 -18.78
N VAL A 164 1.82 12.90 -18.07
CA VAL A 164 1.63 12.98 -16.61
C VAL A 164 2.98 12.98 -15.88
N LYS A 165 3.92 12.12 -16.30
CA LYS A 165 5.27 12.08 -15.74
C LYS A 165 6.03 13.39 -15.96
N SER A 166 5.88 14.00 -17.13
CA SER A 166 6.51 15.27 -17.47
C SER A 166 5.98 16.39 -16.58
N VAL A 167 4.66 16.53 -16.47
CA VAL A 167 4.02 17.54 -15.62
C VAL A 167 4.40 17.35 -14.16
N LEU A 168 4.35 16.11 -13.66
CA LEU A 168 4.73 15.80 -12.28
C LEU A 168 6.22 16.08 -12.02
N GLY A 169 7.10 15.73 -12.95
CA GLY A 169 8.54 16.00 -12.87
C GLY A 169 8.85 17.49 -12.86
N GLN A 170 8.15 18.27 -13.68
CA GLN A 170 8.28 19.72 -13.73
C GLN A 170 7.87 20.35 -12.38
N ILE A 171 6.68 20.02 -11.88
CA ILE A 171 6.16 20.55 -10.61
C ILE A 171 7.10 20.17 -9.45
N THR A 172 7.58 18.92 -9.44
CA THR A 172 8.50 18.43 -8.41
C THR A 172 9.81 19.21 -8.42
N THR A 173 10.38 19.45 -9.61
CA THR A 173 11.63 20.19 -9.76
C THR A 173 11.47 21.65 -9.33
N GLU A 174 10.35 22.28 -9.65
CA GLU A 174 10.04 23.66 -9.26
C GLU A 174 9.88 23.81 -7.73
N ILE A 175 9.06 22.96 -7.11
CA ILE A 175 8.81 23.03 -5.66
C ILE A 175 10.09 22.68 -4.87
N ILE A 176 10.79 21.60 -5.24
CA ILE A 176 12.01 21.21 -4.54
C ILE A 176 13.13 22.24 -4.77
N GLY A 177 13.27 22.76 -5.99
CA GLY A 177 14.29 23.76 -6.31
C GLY A 177 14.08 25.09 -5.57
N SER A 178 12.83 25.56 -5.49
CA SER A 178 12.51 26.77 -4.73
C SER A 178 12.76 26.58 -3.23
N LEU A 179 12.36 25.45 -2.65
CA LEU A 179 12.63 25.13 -1.24
C LEU A 179 14.14 25.01 -0.94
N GLN A 180 14.91 24.38 -1.82
CA GLN A 180 16.37 24.30 -1.68
C GLN A 180 17.00 25.69 -1.66
N THR A 181 16.55 26.58 -2.54
CA THR A 181 17.04 27.96 -2.61
C THR A 181 16.70 28.73 -1.33
N GLU A 182 15.46 28.64 -0.86
CA GLU A 182 15.02 29.30 0.37
C GLU A 182 15.82 28.82 1.60
N ILE A 183 16.02 27.50 1.75
CA ILE A 183 16.80 26.94 2.85
C ILE A 183 18.24 27.46 2.82
N ASN A 184 18.87 27.48 1.65
CA ASN A 184 20.25 27.95 1.50
C ASN A 184 20.38 29.45 1.83
N GLU A 185 19.44 30.28 1.36
CA GLU A 185 19.43 31.72 1.65
C GLU A 185 19.23 31.98 3.16
N LYS A 186 18.29 31.27 3.79
CA LYS A 186 18.06 31.39 5.24
C LYS A 186 19.27 30.95 6.05
N LEU A 187 19.93 29.87 5.64
CA LEU A 187 21.13 29.37 6.29
C LEU A 187 22.27 30.39 6.19
N GLN A 188 22.49 30.95 5.00
CA GLN A 188 23.50 31.98 4.77
C GLN A 188 23.23 33.24 5.61
N MET A 189 22.00 33.74 5.63
CA MET A 189 21.62 34.92 6.43
C MET A 189 21.85 34.68 7.93
N GLN A 190 21.59 33.46 8.41
CA GLN A 190 21.83 33.09 9.80
C GLN A 190 23.33 32.98 10.12
N GLU A 191 24.13 32.45 9.20
CA GLU A 191 25.60 32.39 9.31
C GLU A 191 26.21 33.80 9.39
N GLU A 192 25.80 34.71 8.51
CA GLU A 192 26.22 36.11 8.52
C GLU A 192 25.83 36.80 9.84
N ALA A 193 24.60 36.58 10.32
CA ALA A 193 24.13 37.16 11.57
C ALA A 193 24.93 36.68 12.80
N TYR A 194 25.30 35.40 12.85
CA TYR A 194 26.15 34.89 13.92
C TYR A 194 27.59 35.38 13.80
N THR A 195 28.13 35.42 12.59
CA THR A 195 29.49 35.93 12.33
C THR A 195 29.63 37.37 12.82
N LEU A 196 28.66 38.23 12.48
CA LEU A 196 28.62 39.62 12.97
C LEU A 196 28.56 39.72 14.50
N ARG A 197 27.79 38.85 15.16
CA ARG A 197 27.72 38.82 16.64
C ARG A 197 29.04 38.38 17.27
N ILE A 198 29.71 37.41 16.68
CA ILE A 198 31.02 36.91 17.15
C ILE A 198 32.07 38.01 16.98
N ASP A 199 32.12 38.68 15.84
CA ASP A 199 33.07 39.78 15.61
C ASP A 199 32.85 40.95 16.56
N LYS A 200 31.58 41.28 16.86
CA LYS A 200 31.25 42.30 17.87
C LYS A 200 31.80 41.93 19.26
N LEU A 201 31.66 40.67 19.66
CA LEU A 201 32.17 40.17 20.95
C LEU A 201 33.70 40.13 20.98
N LYS A 202 34.35 39.82 19.85
CA LYS A 202 35.82 39.77 19.75
C LYS A 202 36.48 41.14 19.74
N ASN A 203 35.75 42.17 19.26
CA ASN A 203 36.20 43.55 19.23
C ASN A 203 35.80 44.36 20.49
N THR A 204 35.19 43.71 21.49
CA THR A 204 34.90 44.29 22.81
C THR A 204 35.93 43.78 23.83
#